data_AF-A0A5N4CME9-F1
#
_entry.id   AF-A0A5N4CME9-F1
#
_cell.length_a   1.000
_cell.length_b   1.000
_cell.length_c   1.000
_cell.angle_alpha   90.00
_cell.angle_beta   90.00
_cell.angle_gamma   90.00
#
_symmetry.space_group_name_H-M   'P 1'
#
loop_
_entity.id
_entity.type
_entity.pdbx_description
1 polymer ?
#
loop_
_entity_poly.entity_id
_entity_poly.type
_entity_poly.pdbx_seq_one_letter_code
_entity_poly.pdbx_strand_id
1 'polypeptide(L)'
;MQVPQDGEDVAAQPWYHGPLSRQKAEALLQQDGDFLVRASGSRGGHPVISCRWRGSVLHFEVLRVALRPRPGRPTALFQLEDERFPSLPALIHSYVTGQRPLSQLTGAVASRLVTRQGPIRRSFSEDTLPDSPARTELLRHEALMLAGALAVLGCAGPLEERAAALKGLVELALALRPGAAGDLPGLAAVMGALLLPQVSRLERTWRQLRRSHTEAALAFEQELKPLLRALDEGAGPCDPGEVTLPHVAPAVRVLEGEELPGPLDESCERLLRTLHGARQMAQDAPRFRETAARRLRGFRPNPELREALTTSFLRRLLWGSRGAEAPRATRLEKFQRVLSVLSQRLEPDH
;
A
#
# COMPACT_ATOMS: atom_id res chain seq x y z
N MET A 1 19.71 -21.84 26.29
CA MET A 1 20.36 -20.75 25.54
C MET A 1 19.49 -20.39 24.36
N GLN A 2 18.91 -19.19 24.35
CA GLN A 2 18.09 -18.69 23.25
C GLN A 2 18.99 -18.41 22.04
N VAL A 3 18.63 -18.97 20.89
CA VAL A 3 19.27 -18.65 19.61
C VAL A 3 18.73 -17.27 19.18
N PRO A 4 19.57 -16.26 18.90
CA PRO A 4 19.11 -14.97 18.43
C PRO A 4 18.36 -15.13 17.10
N GLN A 5 17.23 -14.45 16.96
CA GLN A 5 16.51 -14.38 15.70
C GLN A 5 17.34 -13.50 14.73
N ASP A 6 17.96 -14.11 13.72
CA ASP A 6 18.91 -13.48 12.77
C ASP A 6 18.41 -12.15 12.14
N GLY A 7 17.10 -11.90 12.13
CA GLY A 7 16.50 -10.69 11.56
C GLY A 7 16.42 -9.48 12.51
N GLU A 8 16.35 -9.68 13.83
CA GLU A 8 16.25 -8.58 14.80
C GLU A 8 17.60 -7.90 15.04
N ASP A 9 18.68 -8.66 15.02
CA ASP A 9 20.03 -8.18 15.34
C ASP A 9 20.60 -7.27 14.24
N VAL A 10 20.21 -7.49 12.97
CA VAL A 10 20.61 -6.65 11.82
C VAL A 10 19.86 -5.31 11.81
N ALA A 11 18.58 -5.31 12.18
CA ALA A 11 17.75 -4.10 12.19
C ALA A 11 18.24 -3.06 13.22
N ALA A 12 18.87 -3.53 14.31
CA ALA A 12 19.46 -2.68 15.34
C ALA A 12 20.77 -2.00 14.89
N GLN A 13 21.39 -2.46 13.81
CA GLN A 13 22.72 -1.98 13.41
C GLN A 13 22.68 -0.56 12.83
N PRO A 14 23.59 0.34 13.24
CA PRO A 14 23.59 1.74 12.80
C PRO A 14 23.93 1.91 11.31
N TRP A 15 24.69 0.97 10.75
CA TRP A 15 25.09 0.92 9.35
C TRP A 15 24.03 0.27 8.44
N TYR A 16 22.94 -0.27 9.01
CA TYR A 16 21.87 -0.90 8.25
C TYR A 16 20.70 0.08 8.03
N HIS A 17 20.45 0.42 6.77
CA HIS A 17 19.48 1.43 6.35
C HIS A 17 18.12 0.83 5.93
N GLY A 18 17.96 -0.50 5.96
CA GLY A 18 16.75 -1.16 5.48
C GLY A 18 16.55 -1.00 3.97
N PRO A 19 15.30 -0.97 3.48
CA PRO A 19 15.01 -0.78 2.06
C PRO A 19 15.41 0.63 1.61
N LEU A 20 16.53 0.74 0.90
CA LEU A 20 17.07 2.00 0.41
C LEU A 20 17.36 1.89 -1.10
N SER A 21 16.92 2.88 -1.88
CA SER A 21 17.21 2.89 -3.33
C SER A 21 18.69 3.14 -3.58
N ARG A 22 19.17 2.70 -4.75
CA ARG A 22 20.56 2.90 -5.17
C ARG A 22 20.95 4.38 -5.15
N GLN A 23 20.13 5.24 -5.75
CA GLN A 23 20.36 6.68 -5.83
C GLN A 23 20.42 7.35 -4.45
N LYS A 24 19.53 6.98 -3.53
CA LYS A 24 19.55 7.50 -2.15
C LYS A 24 20.80 7.04 -1.40
N ALA A 25 21.22 5.79 -1.60
CA ALA A 25 22.46 5.29 -1.01
C ALA A 25 23.69 6.06 -1.53
N GLU A 26 23.77 6.30 -2.85
CA GLU A 26 24.85 7.07 -3.47
C GLU A 26 24.95 8.50 -2.92
N ALA A 27 23.82 9.16 -2.66
CA ALA A 27 23.77 10.50 -2.08
C ALA A 27 24.25 10.57 -0.61
N LEU A 28 24.15 9.47 0.14
CA LEU A 28 24.59 9.41 1.55
C LEU A 28 26.09 9.15 1.69
N LEU A 29 26.74 8.62 0.66
CA LEU A 29 28.15 8.25 0.68
C LEU A 29 28.99 9.41 0.11
N GLN A 30 29.67 10.13 0.98
CA GLN A 30 30.32 11.41 0.63
C GLN A 30 31.82 11.29 0.43
N GLN A 31 32.51 10.50 1.28
CA GLN A 31 33.96 10.35 1.27
C GLN A 31 34.35 8.92 0.88
N ASP A 32 35.54 8.76 0.32
CA ASP A 32 36.09 7.44 0.02
C ASP A 32 36.29 6.65 1.32
N GLY A 33 35.84 5.39 1.32
CA GLY A 33 35.77 4.54 2.51
C GLY A 33 34.42 4.53 3.20
N ASP A 34 33.51 5.45 2.84
CA ASP A 34 32.14 5.43 3.36
C ASP A 34 31.42 4.16 2.93
N PHE A 35 30.69 3.55 3.85
CA PHE A 35 29.81 2.43 3.53
C PHE A 35 28.50 2.44 4.32
N LEU A 36 27.50 1.80 3.73
CA LEU A 36 26.24 1.45 4.38
C LEU A 36 25.72 0.12 3.81
N VAL A 37 24.81 -0.52 4.53
CA VAL A 37 24.13 -1.72 4.05
C VAL A 37 22.65 -1.43 3.86
N ARG A 38 22.13 -1.83 2.69
CA ARG A 38 20.73 -1.66 2.30
C ARG A 38 20.10 -2.98 1.87
N ALA A 39 18.80 -3.12 2.02
CA ALA A 39 18.02 -4.19 1.41
C ALA A 39 17.67 -3.81 -0.04
N SER A 40 18.00 -4.67 -1.00
CA SER A 40 17.69 -4.42 -2.40
C SER A 40 16.23 -4.73 -2.72
N GLY A 41 15.46 -3.72 -3.14
CA GLY A 41 14.05 -3.90 -3.54
C GLY A 41 13.86 -4.76 -4.79
N SER A 42 14.80 -4.74 -5.74
CA SER A 42 14.69 -5.49 -7.01
C SER A 42 15.12 -6.95 -6.94
N ARG A 43 15.66 -7.40 -5.79
CA ARG A 43 16.22 -8.75 -5.61
C ARG A 43 15.73 -9.36 -4.28
N GLY A 44 14.44 -9.34 -4.03
CA GLY A 44 13.83 -10.05 -2.89
C GLY A 44 14.37 -9.65 -1.51
N GLY A 45 14.88 -8.42 -1.35
CA GLY A 45 15.41 -7.93 -0.07
C GLY A 45 16.82 -8.41 0.28
N HIS A 46 17.60 -8.94 -0.67
CA HIS A 46 19.00 -9.30 -0.41
C HIS A 46 19.83 -8.11 0.10
N PRO A 47 20.70 -8.31 1.11
CA PRO A 47 21.55 -7.26 1.64
C PRO A 47 22.62 -6.88 0.61
N VAL A 48 22.80 -5.57 0.44
CA VAL A 48 23.79 -4.97 -0.47
C VAL A 48 24.63 -3.98 0.31
N ILE A 49 25.95 -4.17 0.28
CA ILE A 49 26.92 -3.23 0.82
C ILE A 49 27.16 -2.17 -0.26
N SER A 50 26.84 -0.91 0.05
CA SER A 50 27.14 0.22 -0.82
C SER A 50 28.33 0.96 -0.23
N CYS A 51 29.40 1.12 -1.00
CA CYS A 51 30.64 1.73 -0.55
C CYS A 51 31.15 2.74 -1.58
N ARG A 52 31.60 3.90 -1.12
CA ARG A 52 32.28 4.88 -1.98
C ARG A 52 33.78 4.62 -1.98
N TRP A 53 34.36 4.49 -3.15
CA TRP A 53 35.77 4.23 -3.33
C TRP A 53 36.29 4.86 -4.61
N ARG A 54 37.40 5.59 -4.54
CA ARG A 54 38.05 6.30 -5.66
C ARG A 54 37.06 7.20 -6.42
N GLY A 55 36.23 7.93 -5.68
CA GLY A 55 35.26 8.87 -6.24
C GLY A 55 34.00 8.24 -6.85
N SER A 56 33.89 6.91 -6.86
CA SER A 56 32.72 6.18 -7.39
C SER A 56 32.02 5.38 -6.30
N VAL A 57 30.71 5.19 -6.40
CA VAL A 57 29.96 4.32 -5.49
C VAL A 57 29.78 2.95 -6.11
N LEU A 58 30.18 1.93 -5.37
CA LEU A 58 30.13 0.52 -5.73
C LEU A 58 29.11 -0.21 -4.86
N HIS A 59 28.46 -1.22 -5.42
CA HIS A 59 27.44 -2.01 -4.73
C HIS A 59 27.79 -3.49 -4.80
N PHE A 60 27.95 -4.10 -3.63
CA PHE A 60 28.34 -5.50 -3.48
C PHE A 60 27.17 -6.28 -2.88
N GLU A 61 26.67 -7.25 -3.61
CA GLU A 61 25.58 -8.10 -3.16
C GLU A 61 26.10 -9.19 -2.21
N VAL A 62 25.42 -9.35 -1.08
CA VAL A 62 25.71 -10.41 -0.12
C VAL A 62 24.69 -11.52 -0.31
N LEU A 63 25.17 -12.69 -0.73
CA LEU A 63 24.34 -13.86 -0.98
C LEU A 63 23.95 -14.51 0.34
N ARG A 64 22.67 -14.82 0.50
CA ARG A 64 22.16 -15.57 1.66
C ARG A 64 21.97 -17.03 1.25
N VAL A 65 22.85 -17.90 1.73
CA VAL A 65 22.84 -19.34 1.43
C VAL A 65 22.06 -20.07 2.52
N ALA A 66 20.85 -20.53 2.21
CA ALA A 66 20.04 -21.30 3.15
C ALA A 66 20.70 -22.65 3.47
N LEU A 67 20.76 -23.00 4.76
CA LEU A 67 21.27 -24.28 5.23
C LEU A 67 20.12 -25.22 5.60
N ARG A 68 20.38 -26.53 5.59
CA ARG A 68 19.41 -27.50 6.11
C ARG A 68 19.22 -27.26 7.62
N PRO A 69 17.96 -27.15 8.12
CA PRO A 69 17.70 -26.88 9.53
C PRO A 69 18.33 -27.96 10.41
N ARG A 70 19.17 -27.55 11.38
CA ARG A 70 19.72 -28.41 12.42
C ARG A 70 19.71 -27.68 13.77
N PRO A 71 19.40 -28.36 14.88
CA PRO A 71 19.45 -27.75 16.21
C PRO A 71 20.85 -27.18 16.48
N GLY A 72 20.94 -25.91 16.88
CA GLY A 72 22.19 -25.25 17.24
C GLY A 72 23.08 -24.80 16.09
N ARG A 73 22.62 -24.86 14.83
CA ARG A 73 23.33 -24.26 13.68
C ARG A 73 22.54 -23.10 13.07
N PRO A 74 23.23 -22.10 12.50
CA PRO A 74 22.58 -20.99 11.80
C PRO A 74 21.74 -21.51 10.64
N THR A 75 20.61 -20.85 10.39
CA THR A 75 19.66 -21.23 9.33
C THR A 75 20.13 -20.82 7.94
N ALA A 76 21.04 -19.86 7.86
CA ALA A 76 21.66 -19.41 6.62
C ALA A 76 23.09 -18.91 6.88
N LEU A 77 23.91 -18.88 5.83
CA LEU A 77 25.19 -18.20 5.81
C LEU A 77 25.13 -16.99 4.89
N PHE A 78 25.94 -15.98 5.20
CA PHE A 78 26.10 -14.78 4.38
C PHE A 78 27.43 -14.87 3.63
N GLN A 79 27.38 -14.82 2.31
CA GLN A 79 28.54 -14.96 1.45
C GLN A 79 28.81 -13.65 0.71
N LEU A 80 30.06 -13.20 0.76
CA LEU A 80 30.60 -12.12 -0.07
C LEU A 80 31.86 -12.66 -0.76
N GLU A 81 31.89 -12.57 -2.08
CA GLU A 81 32.86 -13.31 -2.91
C GLU A 81 32.93 -14.80 -2.52
N ASP A 82 34.09 -15.30 -2.11
CA ASP A 82 34.32 -16.69 -1.74
C ASP A 82 34.27 -16.95 -0.21
N GLU A 83 34.09 -15.90 0.60
CA GLU A 83 34.07 -16.00 2.06
C GLU A 83 32.64 -16.11 2.61
N ARG A 84 32.46 -16.95 3.63
CA ARG A 84 31.15 -17.22 4.25
C ARG A 84 31.15 -16.93 5.74
N PHE A 85 30.09 -16.28 6.19
CA PHE A 85 29.93 -15.81 7.57
C PHE A 85 28.62 -16.30 8.18
N PRO A 86 28.58 -16.51 9.50
CA PRO A 86 27.38 -16.96 10.21
C PRO A 86 26.30 -15.88 10.28
N SER A 87 26.67 -14.60 10.21
CA SER A 87 25.74 -13.48 10.27
C SER A 87 26.26 -12.28 9.46
N LEU A 88 25.34 -11.39 9.05
CA LEU A 88 25.71 -10.17 8.34
C LEU A 88 26.58 -9.23 9.20
N PRO A 89 26.34 -9.02 10.51
CA PRO A 89 27.24 -8.23 11.35
C PRO A 89 28.65 -8.83 11.45
N ALA A 90 28.78 -10.16 11.51
CA ALA A 90 30.09 -10.81 11.52
C ALA A 90 30.85 -10.59 10.21
N LEU A 91 30.15 -10.63 9.08
CA LEU A 91 30.71 -10.30 7.76
C LEU A 91 31.22 -8.86 7.74
N ILE A 92 30.37 -7.89 8.07
CA ILE A 92 30.74 -6.46 8.06
C ILE A 92 31.91 -6.18 8.99
N HIS A 93 31.87 -6.71 10.22
CA HIS A 93 32.96 -6.57 11.18
C HIS A 93 34.28 -7.10 10.62
N SER A 94 34.28 -8.26 9.94
CA SER A 94 35.49 -8.86 9.40
C SER A 94 36.15 -8.04 8.28
N TYR A 95 35.37 -7.46 7.36
CA TYR A 95 35.91 -6.63 6.28
C TYR A 95 36.33 -5.24 6.78
N VAL A 96 35.52 -4.61 7.63
CA VAL A 96 35.76 -3.24 8.10
C VAL A 96 36.93 -3.19 9.08
N THR A 97 36.94 -4.06 10.10
CA THR A 97 38.03 -4.10 11.09
C THR A 97 39.35 -4.55 10.46
N GLY A 98 39.29 -5.49 9.50
CA GLY A 98 40.47 -5.95 8.79
C GLY A 98 40.92 -5.04 7.64
N GLN A 99 40.19 -3.96 7.34
CA GLN A 99 40.40 -3.10 6.16
C GLN A 99 40.62 -3.89 4.86
N ARG A 100 39.88 -5.00 4.71
CA ARG A 100 40.02 -5.91 3.58
C ARG A 100 39.19 -5.42 2.40
N PRO A 101 39.64 -5.61 1.16
CA PRO A 101 38.85 -5.24 -0.01
C PRO A 101 37.56 -6.07 -0.07
N LEU A 102 36.42 -5.41 -0.26
CA LEU A 102 35.10 -6.03 -0.46
C LEU A 102 35.04 -6.84 -1.75
N SER A 103 35.89 -6.48 -2.73
CA SER A 103 36.11 -7.31 -3.91
C SER A 103 37.54 -7.16 -4.42
N GLN A 104 38.18 -8.29 -4.76
CA GLN A 104 39.54 -8.30 -5.31
C GLN A 104 39.65 -7.49 -6.61
N LEU A 105 38.61 -7.51 -7.45
CA LEU A 105 38.59 -6.80 -8.73
C LEU A 105 38.61 -5.27 -8.58
N THR A 106 37.89 -4.76 -7.58
CA THR A 106 37.73 -3.31 -7.38
C THR A 106 38.70 -2.73 -6.36
N GLY A 107 39.21 -3.58 -5.45
CA GLY A 107 40.03 -3.16 -4.32
C GLY A 107 39.30 -2.21 -3.36
N ALA A 108 37.96 -2.17 -3.39
CA ALA A 108 37.17 -1.24 -2.58
C ALA A 108 37.19 -1.61 -1.11
N VAL A 109 37.55 -0.68 -0.24
CA VAL A 109 37.61 -0.92 1.21
C VAL A 109 36.54 -0.11 1.93
N ALA A 110 35.69 -0.79 2.69
CA ALA A 110 34.74 -0.15 3.60
C ALA A 110 35.43 0.13 4.93
N SER A 111 35.52 1.41 5.31
CA SER A 111 36.20 1.82 6.53
C SER A 111 35.30 2.62 7.47
N ARG A 112 34.49 3.54 6.94
CA ARG A 112 33.66 4.44 7.73
C ARG A 112 32.18 4.16 7.51
N LEU A 113 31.50 3.77 8.57
CA LEU A 113 30.06 3.55 8.49
C LEU A 113 29.32 4.87 8.36
N VAL A 114 28.28 4.89 7.52
CA VAL A 114 27.29 5.97 7.48
C VAL A 114 26.10 5.57 8.32
N THR A 115 25.87 6.31 9.41
CA THR A 115 24.80 6.03 10.37
C THR A 115 23.43 6.35 9.77
N ARG A 116 22.47 5.46 9.95
CA ARG A 116 21.06 5.68 9.59
C ARG A 116 20.47 6.87 10.35
N GLN A 117 19.88 7.81 9.62
CA GLN A 117 19.16 8.94 10.21
C GLN A 117 17.67 8.57 10.36
N GLY A 118 17.28 8.18 11.58
CA GLY A 118 15.90 7.79 11.92
C GLY A 118 15.66 6.27 12.03
N PRO A 119 14.46 5.83 12.44
CA PRO A 119 14.11 4.41 12.51
C PRO A 119 14.09 3.77 11.12
N ILE A 120 14.28 2.44 11.04
CA ILE A 120 14.09 1.71 9.77
C ILE A 120 12.65 1.94 9.34
N ARG A 121 12.45 2.68 8.25
CA ARG A 121 11.19 2.63 7.53
C ARG A 121 11.03 1.18 7.08
N ARG A 122 10.16 0.45 7.77
CA ARG A 122 9.54 -0.74 7.19
C ARG A 122 8.69 -0.22 6.04
N SER A 123 9.30 0.14 4.92
CA SER A 123 8.55 -0.07 3.69
C SER A 123 8.35 -1.57 3.70
N PHE A 124 7.11 -1.98 3.97
CA PHE A 124 6.72 -3.32 3.66
C PHE A 124 7.02 -3.42 2.16
N SER A 125 8.12 -4.06 1.80
CA SER A 125 8.49 -4.28 0.41
C SER A 125 7.28 -4.91 -0.26
N GLU A 126 6.87 -4.39 -1.42
CA GLU A 126 5.76 -4.92 -2.22
C GLU A 126 5.83 -6.47 -2.31
N ASP A 127 7.04 -7.04 -2.26
CA ASP A 127 7.29 -8.44 -2.55
C ASP A 127 7.58 -9.38 -1.34
N THR A 128 7.66 -8.92 -0.09
CA THR A 128 8.08 -9.81 1.04
C THR A 128 6.98 -10.24 2.01
N LEU A 129 5.75 -9.75 1.86
CA LEU A 129 4.59 -10.25 2.61
C LEU A 129 3.37 -10.28 1.67
N PRO A 130 3.11 -11.42 1.01
CA PRO A 130 1.91 -11.59 0.18
C PRO A 130 0.60 -11.47 0.99
N ASP A 131 0.65 -11.61 2.33
CA ASP A 131 -0.53 -12.00 3.12
C ASP A 131 -0.88 -11.08 4.30
N SER A 132 -0.49 -9.80 4.30
CA SER A 132 -1.04 -8.91 5.35
C SER A 132 -2.51 -8.61 5.03
N PRO A 133 -3.45 -8.79 5.98
CA PRO A 133 -4.87 -8.52 5.74
C PRO A 133 -5.12 -7.07 5.32
N ALA A 134 -4.29 -6.14 5.79
CA ALA A 134 -4.30 -4.73 5.37
C ALA A 134 -4.02 -4.54 3.86
N ARG A 135 -3.05 -5.27 3.29
CA ARG A 135 -2.76 -5.23 1.85
C ARG A 135 -3.88 -5.82 1.02
N THR A 136 -4.48 -6.91 1.50
CA THR A 136 -5.63 -7.51 0.82
C THR A 136 -6.79 -6.54 0.73
N GLU A 137 -7.03 -5.77 1.81
CA GLU A 137 -8.07 -4.74 1.84
C GLU A 137 -7.74 -3.56 0.91
N LEU A 138 -6.48 -3.11 0.86
CA LEU A 138 -6.04 -2.08 -0.08
C LEU A 138 -6.26 -2.52 -1.54
N LEU A 139 -5.86 -3.76 -1.87
CA LEU A 139 -6.06 -4.34 -3.19
C LEU A 139 -7.55 -4.50 -3.55
N ARG A 140 -8.39 -4.83 -2.57
CA ARG A 140 -9.85 -4.91 -2.72
C ARG A 140 -10.45 -3.54 -2.99
N HIS A 141 -10.07 -2.54 -2.20
CA HIS A 141 -10.50 -1.15 -2.36
C HIS A 141 -10.19 -0.63 -3.77
N GLU A 142 -8.96 -0.82 -4.25
CA GLU A 142 -8.56 -0.43 -5.61
C GLU A 142 -9.38 -1.11 -6.69
N ALA A 143 -9.58 -2.43 -6.60
CA ALA A 143 -10.35 -3.17 -7.59
C ALA A 143 -11.82 -2.70 -7.64
N LEU A 144 -12.43 -2.47 -6.48
CA LEU A 144 -13.80 -1.95 -6.38
C LEU A 144 -13.92 -0.52 -6.93
N MET A 145 -12.96 0.35 -6.62
CA MET A 145 -12.92 1.71 -7.14
C MET A 145 -12.86 1.73 -8.67
N LEU A 146 -11.93 0.96 -9.26
CA LEU A 146 -11.78 0.91 -10.72
C LEU A 146 -12.98 0.24 -11.40
N ALA A 147 -13.57 -0.78 -10.78
CA ALA A 147 -14.80 -1.41 -11.27
C ALA A 147 -15.99 -0.45 -11.24
N GLY A 148 -16.13 0.34 -10.17
CA GLY A 148 -17.16 1.39 -10.08
C GLY A 148 -16.99 2.45 -11.17
N ALA A 149 -15.76 2.91 -11.41
CA ALA A 149 -15.50 3.87 -12.48
C ALA A 149 -15.81 3.28 -13.87
N LEU A 150 -15.45 2.02 -14.09
CA LEU A 150 -15.79 1.30 -15.31
C LEU A 150 -17.31 1.10 -15.47
N ALA A 151 -18.06 0.94 -14.39
CA ALA A 151 -19.53 0.83 -14.46
C ALA A 151 -20.17 2.10 -15.03
N VAL A 152 -19.60 3.28 -14.79
CA VAL A 152 -20.06 4.55 -15.39
C VAL A 152 -19.48 4.74 -16.79
N LEU A 153 -18.16 4.54 -16.94
CA LEU A 153 -17.44 4.80 -18.19
C LEU A 153 -17.67 3.74 -19.27
N GLY A 154 -18.18 2.57 -18.89
CA GLY A 154 -18.60 1.50 -19.79
C GLY A 154 -20.01 1.70 -20.36
N CYS A 155 -20.81 2.64 -19.82
CA CYS A 155 -22.11 3.00 -20.34
C CYS A 155 -21.96 3.85 -21.63
N ALA A 156 -21.65 3.17 -22.74
CA ALA A 156 -21.60 3.75 -24.08
C ALA A 156 -23.00 4.03 -24.69
N GLY A 157 -24.07 3.67 -23.97
CA GLY A 157 -25.45 3.97 -24.31
C GLY A 157 -25.84 5.45 -24.09
N PRO A 158 -27.15 5.74 -24.03
CA PRO A 158 -27.67 7.08 -23.82
C PRO A 158 -27.17 7.73 -22.51
N LEU A 159 -27.21 9.07 -22.49
CA LEU A 159 -26.77 9.87 -21.34
C LEU A 159 -27.53 9.49 -20.06
N GLU A 160 -28.81 9.14 -20.20
CA GLU A 160 -29.72 8.75 -19.15
C GLU A 160 -29.29 7.44 -18.47
N GLU A 161 -28.88 6.43 -19.25
CA GLU A 161 -28.36 5.17 -18.70
C GLU A 161 -27.09 5.40 -17.91
N ARG A 162 -26.19 6.24 -18.42
CA ARG A 162 -24.95 6.59 -17.72
C ARG A 162 -25.22 7.40 -16.45
N ALA A 163 -26.19 8.33 -16.48
CA ALA A 163 -26.61 9.08 -15.30
C ALA A 163 -27.28 8.16 -14.26
N ALA A 164 -28.04 7.14 -14.70
CA ALA A 164 -28.61 6.13 -13.83
C ALA A 164 -27.54 5.22 -13.19
N ALA A 165 -26.48 4.85 -13.92
CA ALA A 165 -25.34 4.13 -13.36
C ALA A 165 -24.63 4.97 -12.29
N LEU A 166 -24.44 6.28 -12.55
CA LEU A 166 -23.87 7.22 -11.59
C LEU A 166 -24.74 7.35 -10.34
N LYS A 167 -26.06 7.48 -10.50
CA LYS A 167 -27.04 7.45 -9.39
C LYS A 167 -26.91 6.17 -8.58
N GLY A 168 -26.85 5.01 -9.23
CA GLY A 168 -26.74 3.72 -8.56
C GLY A 168 -25.51 3.62 -7.66
N LEU A 169 -24.37 4.18 -8.08
CA LEU A 169 -23.18 4.27 -7.24
C LEU A 169 -23.37 5.20 -6.03
N VAL A 170 -24.04 6.34 -6.20
CA VAL A 170 -24.37 7.23 -5.10
C VAL A 170 -25.29 6.54 -4.08
N GLU A 171 -26.34 5.87 -4.54
CA GLU A 171 -27.26 5.13 -3.68
C GLU A 171 -26.56 3.96 -2.97
N LEU A 172 -25.64 3.29 -3.66
CA LEU A 172 -24.80 2.26 -3.04
C LEU A 172 -23.92 2.86 -1.93
N ALA A 173 -23.28 4.01 -2.15
CA ALA A 173 -22.50 4.68 -1.11
C ALA A 173 -23.37 5.08 0.10
N LEU A 174 -24.60 5.56 -0.13
CA LEU A 174 -25.57 5.83 0.94
C LEU A 174 -25.98 4.57 1.70
N ALA A 175 -26.14 3.43 1.02
CA ALA A 175 -26.42 2.16 1.67
C ALA A 175 -25.24 1.65 2.53
N LEU A 176 -24.01 2.02 2.18
CA LEU A 176 -22.78 1.60 2.87
C LEU A 176 -22.41 2.48 4.09
N ARG A 177 -23.08 3.64 4.26
CA ARG A 177 -22.75 4.63 5.30
C ARG A 177 -22.95 4.13 6.75
N PRO A 178 -22.35 4.81 7.75
CA PRO A 178 -22.62 4.55 9.17
C PRO A 178 -24.13 4.55 9.48
N GLY A 179 -24.58 3.63 10.33
CA GLY A 179 -25.99 3.44 10.66
C GLY A 179 -26.81 2.65 9.64
N ALA A 180 -26.33 2.49 8.39
CA ALA A 180 -26.94 1.65 7.36
C ALA A 180 -26.25 0.27 7.29
N ALA A 181 -25.55 -0.07 6.21
CA ALA A 181 -24.71 -1.27 6.17
C ALA A 181 -23.38 -1.08 6.91
N GLY A 182 -22.90 0.17 7.05
CA GLY A 182 -21.70 0.52 7.83
C GLY A 182 -20.43 -0.16 7.33
N ASP A 183 -20.31 -0.35 6.01
CA ASP A 183 -19.13 -0.86 5.33
C ASP A 183 -18.33 0.33 4.77
N LEU A 184 -17.45 0.88 5.61
CA LEU A 184 -16.71 2.09 5.28
C LEU A 184 -15.62 1.85 4.22
N PRO A 185 -14.89 0.71 4.19
CA PRO A 185 -14.00 0.40 3.07
C PRO A 185 -14.73 0.33 1.73
N GLY A 186 -15.92 -0.27 1.69
CA GLY A 186 -16.78 -0.31 0.51
C GLY A 186 -17.25 1.09 0.10
N LEU A 187 -17.73 1.90 1.05
CA LEU A 187 -18.12 3.29 0.81
C LEU A 187 -16.96 4.10 0.23
N ALA A 188 -15.77 3.98 0.83
CA ALA A 188 -14.58 4.70 0.38
C ALA A 188 -14.19 4.28 -1.05
N ALA A 189 -14.33 3.01 -1.42
CA ALA A 189 -14.05 2.55 -2.78
C ALA A 189 -15.04 3.13 -3.80
N VAL A 190 -16.34 3.14 -3.48
CA VAL A 190 -17.38 3.72 -4.34
C VAL A 190 -17.21 5.23 -4.49
N MET A 191 -16.94 5.93 -3.39
CA MET A 191 -16.66 7.37 -3.42
C MET A 191 -15.37 7.68 -4.18
N GLY A 192 -14.33 6.86 -4.02
CA GLY A 192 -13.13 6.94 -4.83
C GLY A 192 -13.43 6.84 -6.33
N ALA A 193 -14.34 5.94 -6.73
CA ALA A 193 -14.78 5.82 -8.13
C ALA A 193 -15.46 7.09 -8.65
N LEU A 194 -16.37 7.66 -7.85
CA LEU A 194 -17.10 8.88 -8.20
C LEU A 194 -16.20 10.12 -8.28
N LEU A 195 -15.14 10.16 -7.48
CA LEU A 195 -14.19 11.27 -7.40
C LEU A 195 -13.00 11.13 -8.36
N LEU A 196 -12.83 9.98 -9.02
CA LEU A 196 -11.77 9.80 -10.02
C LEU A 196 -11.87 10.89 -11.10
N PRO A 197 -10.75 11.52 -11.51
CA PRO A 197 -10.75 12.60 -12.50
C PRO A 197 -11.51 12.27 -13.79
N GLN A 198 -11.47 11.00 -14.22
CA GLN A 198 -12.15 10.51 -15.41
C GLN A 198 -13.68 10.46 -15.27
N VAL A 199 -14.19 10.32 -14.05
CA VAL A 199 -15.64 10.30 -13.77
C VAL A 199 -16.13 11.69 -13.39
N SER A 200 -15.39 12.40 -12.53
CA SER A 200 -15.77 13.74 -12.06
C SER A 200 -15.80 14.79 -13.17
N ARG A 201 -15.01 14.62 -14.24
CA ARG A 201 -15.03 15.52 -15.42
C ARG A 201 -16.26 15.40 -16.33
N LEU A 202 -17.12 14.39 -16.15
CA LEU A 202 -18.26 14.13 -17.05
C LEU A 202 -19.41 15.13 -16.81
N GLU A 203 -19.19 16.39 -17.17
CA GLU A 203 -20.09 17.51 -16.87
C GLU A 203 -21.52 17.30 -17.37
N ARG A 204 -21.72 16.72 -18.55
CA ARG A 204 -23.07 16.46 -19.09
C ARG A 204 -23.76 15.39 -18.25
N THR A 205 -23.04 14.33 -17.88
CA THR A 205 -23.56 13.24 -17.03
C THR A 205 -23.92 13.76 -15.63
N TRP A 206 -23.03 14.52 -14.98
CA TRP A 206 -23.31 15.10 -13.66
C TRP A 206 -24.45 16.14 -13.70
N ARG A 207 -24.58 16.91 -14.79
CA ARG A 207 -25.69 17.84 -14.98
C ARG A 207 -27.01 17.09 -15.18
N GLN A 208 -27.00 15.96 -15.89
CA GLN A 208 -28.19 15.11 -16.04
C GLN A 208 -28.62 14.54 -14.70
N LEU A 209 -27.69 14.02 -13.88
CA LEU A 209 -27.96 13.55 -12.52
C LEU A 209 -28.61 14.67 -11.68
N ARG A 210 -28.03 15.89 -11.69
CA ARG A 210 -28.57 17.04 -10.96
C ARG A 210 -29.99 17.44 -11.37
N ARG A 211 -30.38 17.20 -12.62
CA ARG A 211 -31.71 17.52 -13.15
C ARG A 211 -32.76 16.44 -12.90
N SER A 212 -32.36 15.17 -13.06
CA SER A 212 -33.27 14.02 -13.00
C SER A 212 -33.33 13.33 -11.63
N HIS A 213 -32.27 13.50 -10.82
CA HIS A 213 -32.05 12.79 -9.57
C HIS A 213 -31.44 13.72 -8.52
N THR A 214 -32.10 14.86 -8.29
CA THR A 214 -31.61 15.96 -7.44
C THR A 214 -31.24 15.51 -6.03
N GLU A 215 -32.04 14.65 -5.40
CA GLU A 215 -31.77 14.16 -4.04
C GLU A 215 -30.46 13.38 -3.96
N ALA A 216 -30.19 12.49 -4.92
CA ALA A 216 -28.94 11.75 -4.98
C ALA A 216 -27.74 12.70 -5.21
N ALA A 217 -27.89 13.69 -6.10
CA ALA A 217 -26.85 14.69 -6.33
C ALA A 217 -26.55 15.52 -5.07
N LEU A 218 -27.58 15.92 -4.32
CA LEU A 218 -27.42 16.65 -3.06
C LEU A 218 -26.76 15.77 -1.99
N ALA A 219 -27.21 14.53 -1.82
CA ALA A 219 -26.62 13.61 -0.86
C ALA A 219 -25.14 13.32 -1.16
N PHE A 220 -24.76 13.21 -2.44
CA PHE A 220 -23.36 13.09 -2.84
C PHE A 220 -22.50 14.28 -2.39
N GLU A 221 -22.96 15.51 -2.64
CA GLU A 221 -22.22 16.73 -2.34
C GLU A 221 -22.22 17.08 -0.84
N GLN A 222 -23.37 16.94 -0.17
CA GLN A 222 -23.58 17.46 1.18
C GLN A 222 -23.37 16.41 2.28
N GLU A 223 -23.50 15.12 1.98
CA GLU A 223 -23.34 14.05 2.98
C GLU A 223 -22.10 13.20 2.69
N LEU A 224 -22.00 12.63 1.49
CA LEU A 224 -20.98 11.61 1.21
C LEU A 224 -19.57 12.20 1.08
N LYS A 225 -19.39 13.33 0.40
CA LYS A 225 -18.08 13.99 0.29
C LYS A 225 -17.51 14.43 1.64
N PRO A 226 -18.26 15.14 2.51
CA PRO A 226 -17.79 15.45 3.86
C PRO A 226 -17.50 14.21 4.70
N LEU A 227 -18.33 13.16 4.60
CA LEU A 227 -18.10 11.91 5.31
C LEU A 227 -16.79 11.23 4.87
N LEU A 228 -16.52 11.08 3.57
CA LEU A 228 -15.27 10.50 3.09
C LEU A 228 -14.07 11.32 3.59
N ARG A 229 -14.16 12.65 3.53
CA ARG A 229 -13.09 13.53 4.02
C ARG A 229 -12.82 13.31 5.51
N ALA A 230 -13.85 13.27 6.34
CA ALA A 230 -13.70 12.99 7.77
C ALA A 230 -13.06 11.61 8.02
N LEU A 231 -13.46 10.59 7.25
CA LEU A 231 -12.86 9.26 7.32
C LEU A 231 -11.37 9.27 6.96
N ASP A 232 -10.98 9.94 5.88
CA ASP A 232 -9.58 10.03 5.45
C ASP A 232 -8.70 10.86 6.41
N GLU A 233 -9.30 11.82 7.13
CA GLU A 233 -8.66 12.63 8.17
C GLU A 233 -8.65 11.94 9.56
N GLY A 234 -9.15 10.70 9.65
CA GLY A 234 -9.23 9.92 10.89
C GLY A 234 -10.21 10.49 11.92
N ALA A 235 -11.13 11.36 11.51
CA ALA A 235 -12.14 12.01 12.34
C ALA A 235 -13.56 11.49 12.07
N GLY A 236 -13.71 10.49 11.20
CA GLY A 236 -15.01 9.91 10.86
C GLY A 236 -15.52 8.92 11.91
N PRO A 237 -16.78 8.47 11.78
CA PRO A 237 -17.41 7.55 12.72
C PRO A 237 -16.66 6.22 12.81
N CYS A 238 -16.43 5.75 14.04
CA CYS A 238 -15.75 4.47 14.30
C CYS A 238 -16.47 3.61 15.34
N ASP A 239 -17.63 4.03 15.83
CA ASP A 239 -18.32 3.32 16.91
C ASP A 239 -18.93 1.98 16.44
N PRO A 240 -18.63 0.87 17.14
CA PRO A 240 -19.26 -0.42 16.88
C PRO A 240 -20.78 -0.32 17.07
N GLY A 241 -21.54 -0.71 16.06
CA GLY A 241 -23.01 -0.62 16.07
C GLY A 241 -23.54 0.22 14.92
N GLU A 242 -23.02 1.45 14.78
CA GLU A 242 -23.24 2.26 13.57
C GLU A 242 -22.35 1.76 12.43
N VAL A 243 -21.10 1.44 12.75
CA VAL A 243 -20.11 0.90 11.83
C VAL A 243 -20.00 -0.62 11.99
N THR A 244 -19.86 -1.31 10.85
CA THR A 244 -19.70 -2.77 10.77
C THR A 244 -18.31 -3.15 10.28
N LEU A 245 -17.80 -2.48 9.25
CA LEU A 245 -16.42 -2.59 8.79
C LEU A 245 -15.79 -1.20 8.84
N PRO A 246 -14.82 -0.97 9.74
CA PRO A 246 -14.24 0.35 9.94
C PRO A 246 -13.21 0.70 8.84
N HIS A 247 -13.02 1.99 8.57
CA HIS A 247 -12.10 2.49 7.54
C HIS A 247 -10.65 2.45 8.03
N VAL A 248 -9.90 1.43 7.64
CA VAL A 248 -8.50 1.23 8.06
C VAL A 248 -7.47 1.92 7.16
N ALA A 249 -7.87 2.41 5.97
CA ALA A 249 -6.93 2.88 4.96
C ALA A 249 -5.97 3.98 5.45
N PRO A 250 -6.42 5.01 6.21
CA PRO A 250 -5.50 6.05 6.71
C PRO A 250 -4.42 5.48 7.64
N ALA A 251 -4.79 4.54 8.51
CA ALA A 251 -3.84 3.88 9.41
C ALA A 251 -2.86 2.99 8.65
N VAL A 252 -3.33 2.26 7.64
CA VAL A 252 -2.47 1.43 6.78
C VAL A 252 -1.45 2.30 6.05
N ARG A 253 -1.87 3.41 5.42
CA ARG A 253 -0.98 4.34 4.72
C ARG A 253 0.11 4.91 5.64
N VAL A 254 -0.27 5.32 6.84
CA VAL A 254 0.67 5.78 7.87
C VAL A 254 1.69 4.69 8.24
N LEU A 255 1.22 3.46 8.46
CA LEU A 255 2.08 2.32 8.82
C LEU A 255 2.99 1.89 7.66
N GLU A 256 2.56 2.09 6.41
CA GLU A 256 3.38 1.89 5.20
C GLU A 256 4.35 3.06 4.94
N GLY A 257 4.27 4.13 5.75
CA GLY A 257 5.19 5.27 5.69
C GLY A 257 4.84 6.29 4.61
N GLU A 258 3.59 6.31 4.14
CA GLU A 258 3.09 7.41 3.30
C GLU A 258 3.09 8.72 4.08
N GLU A 259 3.50 9.81 3.44
CA GLU A 259 3.50 11.14 4.04
C GLU A 259 2.07 11.70 4.04
N LEU A 260 1.62 12.17 5.21
CA LEU A 260 0.32 12.82 5.35
C LEU A 260 0.39 14.22 4.73
N PRO A 261 -0.51 14.57 3.78
CA PRO A 261 -0.52 15.90 3.20
C PRO A 261 -0.99 16.96 4.21
N GLY A 262 -0.25 18.07 4.32
CA GLY A 262 -0.60 19.23 5.14
C GLY A 262 0.58 19.81 5.94
N PRO A 263 0.36 20.93 6.68
CA PRO A 263 1.32 21.49 7.62
C PRO A 263 1.74 20.50 8.71
N LEU A 264 2.97 20.62 9.22
CA LEU A 264 3.56 19.67 10.18
C LEU A 264 2.73 19.54 11.48
N ASP A 265 2.21 20.63 12.02
CA ASP A 265 1.45 20.59 13.29
C ASP A 265 0.09 19.86 13.12
N GLU A 266 -0.61 20.13 12.01
CA GLU A 266 -1.82 19.39 11.62
C GLU A 266 -1.52 17.91 11.32
N SER A 267 -0.31 17.63 10.81
CA SER A 267 0.12 16.26 10.48
C SER A 267 0.35 15.42 11.75
N CYS A 268 0.88 15.99 12.83
CA CYS A 268 1.10 15.29 14.10
C CYS A 268 -0.22 14.96 14.81
N GLU A 269 -1.16 15.90 14.85
CA GLU A 269 -2.47 15.65 15.45
C GLU A 269 -3.24 14.59 14.64
N ARG A 270 -3.23 14.70 13.31
CA ARG A 270 -3.85 13.71 12.41
C ARG A 270 -3.20 12.34 12.57
N LEU A 271 -1.88 12.28 12.69
CA LEU A 271 -1.13 11.04 12.93
C LEU A 271 -1.56 10.40 14.25
N LEU A 272 -1.58 11.16 15.34
CA LEU A 272 -1.98 10.65 16.66
C LEU A 272 -3.43 10.16 16.64
N ARG A 273 -4.35 10.94 16.06
CA ARG A 273 -5.77 10.56 15.92
C ARG A 273 -5.93 9.27 15.13
N THR A 274 -5.24 9.16 14.00
CA THR A 274 -5.28 7.97 13.14
C THR A 274 -4.76 6.72 13.86
N LEU A 275 -3.62 6.82 14.54
CA LEU A 275 -3.04 5.69 15.27
C LEU A 275 -3.86 5.31 16.51
N HIS A 276 -4.41 6.31 17.21
CA HIS A 276 -5.30 6.06 18.35
C HIS A 276 -6.58 5.37 17.91
N GLY A 277 -7.23 5.87 16.85
CA GLY A 277 -8.42 5.25 16.26
C GLY A 277 -8.14 3.82 15.81
N ALA A 278 -7.01 3.56 15.14
CA ALA A 278 -6.60 2.21 14.75
C ALA A 278 -6.45 1.26 15.95
N ARG A 279 -5.87 1.75 17.07
CA ARG A 279 -5.75 0.97 18.30
C ARG A 279 -7.12 0.67 18.90
N GLN A 280 -8.02 1.64 18.99
CA GLN A 280 -9.39 1.44 19.48
C GLN A 280 -10.14 0.43 18.60
N MET A 281 -10.06 0.58 17.27
CA MET A 281 -10.67 -0.34 16.32
C MET A 281 -10.18 -1.79 16.50
N ALA A 282 -8.88 -1.98 16.77
CA ALA A 282 -8.32 -3.30 17.07
C ALA A 282 -8.84 -3.88 18.38
N GLN A 283 -9.04 -3.04 19.41
CA GLN A 283 -9.63 -3.46 20.68
C GLN A 283 -11.12 -3.84 20.53
N ASP A 284 -11.86 -3.09 19.73
CA ASP A 284 -13.29 -3.30 19.47
C ASP A 284 -13.58 -4.29 18.31
N ALA A 285 -12.55 -4.92 17.74
CA ALA A 285 -12.69 -5.90 16.64
C ALA A 285 -13.77 -6.97 16.87
N PRO A 286 -13.93 -7.56 18.08
CA PRO A 286 -15.03 -8.50 18.35
C PRO A 286 -16.42 -7.86 18.20
N ARG A 287 -16.58 -6.59 18.61
CA ARG A 287 -17.86 -5.88 18.54
C ARG A 287 -18.27 -5.59 17.10
N PHE A 288 -17.34 -5.18 16.23
CA PHE A 288 -17.60 -5.03 14.80
C PHE A 288 -18.07 -6.35 14.17
N ARG A 289 -17.44 -7.47 14.55
CA ARG A 289 -17.84 -8.81 14.08
C ARG A 289 -19.26 -9.18 14.55
N GLU A 290 -19.62 -8.87 15.80
CA GLU A 290 -20.98 -9.09 16.31
C GLU A 290 -22.01 -8.24 15.57
N THR A 291 -21.71 -6.96 15.33
CA THR A 291 -22.58 -6.06 14.54
C THR A 291 -22.75 -6.59 13.12
N ALA A 292 -21.68 -7.06 12.46
CA ALA A 292 -21.75 -7.68 11.14
C ALA A 292 -22.65 -8.93 11.12
N ALA A 293 -22.44 -9.84 12.08
CA ALA A 293 -23.23 -11.05 12.20
C ALA A 293 -24.72 -10.76 12.46
N ARG A 294 -25.01 -9.70 13.23
CA ARG A 294 -26.38 -9.24 13.49
C ARG A 294 -27.04 -8.69 12.23
N ARG A 295 -26.37 -7.81 11.49
CA ARG A 295 -26.90 -7.20 10.26
C ARG A 295 -27.09 -8.20 9.14
N LEU A 296 -26.20 -9.20 9.04
CA LEU A 296 -26.28 -10.25 8.02
C LEU A 296 -27.16 -11.45 8.44
N ARG A 297 -27.83 -11.39 9.59
CA ARG A 297 -28.67 -12.50 10.06
C ARG A 297 -29.81 -12.76 9.07
N GLY A 298 -29.85 -13.97 8.52
CA GLY A 298 -30.87 -14.37 7.53
C GLY A 298 -30.60 -13.85 6.11
N PHE A 299 -29.51 -13.12 5.88
CA PHE A 299 -29.12 -12.68 4.54
C PHE A 299 -28.76 -13.89 3.67
N ARG A 300 -29.37 -13.98 2.50
CA ARG A 300 -29.06 -14.99 1.48
C ARG A 300 -28.36 -14.30 0.31
N PRO A 301 -27.03 -14.45 0.17
CA PRO A 301 -26.31 -13.80 -0.92
C PRO A 301 -26.73 -14.43 -2.26
N ASN A 302 -26.99 -13.59 -3.26
CA ASN A 302 -27.07 -14.05 -4.64
C ASN A 302 -25.68 -14.61 -5.05
N PRO A 303 -25.60 -15.85 -5.56
CA PRO A 303 -24.33 -16.51 -5.85
C PRO A 303 -23.53 -15.79 -6.94
N GLU A 304 -24.20 -15.31 -7.99
CA GLU A 304 -23.57 -14.60 -9.12
C GLU A 304 -23.02 -13.25 -8.67
N LEU A 305 -23.80 -12.48 -7.89
CA LEU A 305 -23.32 -11.21 -7.33
C LEU A 305 -22.18 -11.42 -6.34
N ARG A 306 -22.23 -12.48 -5.54
CA ARG A 306 -21.14 -12.82 -4.61
C ARG A 306 -19.85 -13.11 -5.36
N GLU A 307 -19.90 -13.89 -6.44
CA GLU A 307 -18.73 -14.18 -7.27
C GLU A 307 -18.19 -12.92 -7.95
N ALA A 308 -19.08 -12.12 -8.55
CA ALA A 308 -18.74 -10.89 -9.25
C ALA A 308 -18.01 -9.87 -8.35
N LEU A 309 -18.33 -9.85 -7.05
CA LEU A 309 -17.74 -8.93 -6.06
C LEU A 309 -16.50 -9.50 -5.34
N THR A 310 -15.99 -10.66 -5.76
CA THR A 310 -14.72 -11.19 -5.24
C THR A 310 -13.54 -10.41 -5.83
N THR A 311 -12.53 -10.14 -4.99
CA THR A 311 -11.31 -9.43 -5.44
C THR A 311 -10.61 -10.17 -6.58
N SER A 312 -10.63 -11.51 -6.59
CA SER A 312 -10.03 -12.32 -7.65
C SER A 312 -10.80 -12.23 -8.98
N PHE A 313 -12.13 -12.16 -8.94
CA PHE A 313 -12.94 -11.93 -10.13
C PHE A 313 -12.73 -10.53 -10.67
N LEU A 314 -12.86 -9.50 -9.83
CA LEU A 314 -12.68 -8.10 -10.24
C LEU A 314 -11.29 -7.85 -10.84
N ARG A 315 -10.23 -8.41 -10.25
CA ARG A 315 -8.88 -8.32 -10.83
C ARG A 315 -8.80 -8.95 -12.22
N ARG A 316 -9.41 -10.13 -12.41
CA ARG A 316 -9.44 -10.79 -13.72
C ARG A 316 -10.31 -10.03 -14.73
N LEU A 317 -11.39 -9.41 -14.29
CA LEU A 317 -12.25 -8.57 -15.12
C LEU A 317 -11.48 -7.32 -15.63
N LEU A 318 -10.77 -6.64 -14.74
CA LEU A 318 -10.08 -5.38 -15.07
C LEU A 318 -8.81 -5.60 -15.92
N TRP A 319 -8.05 -6.67 -15.67
CA TRP A 319 -6.73 -6.85 -16.28
C TRP A 319 -6.55 -8.17 -17.05
N GLY A 320 -7.55 -9.05 -17.08
CA GLY A 320 -7.40 -10.41 -17.62
C GLY A 320 -6.55 -11.31 -16.71
N SER A 321 -6.45 -12.60 -17.06
CA SER A 321 -5.70 -13.59 -16.27
C SER A 321 -4.20 -13.25 -16.15
N ARG A 322 -3.55 -12.91 -17.27
CA ARG A 322 -2.12 -12.54 -17.29
C ARG A 322 -1.85 -11.15 -16.73
N GLY A 323 -2.71 -10.19 -17.02
CA GLY A 323 -2.52 -8.82 -16.55
C GLY A 323 -2.77 -8.68 -15.06
N ALA A 324 -3.59 -9.53 -14.46
CA ALA A 324 -3.83 -9.53 -13.01
C ALA A 324 -2.56 -9.85 -12.19
N GLU A 325 -1.60 -10.60 -12.75
CA GLU A 325 -0.33 -10.96 -12.11
C GLU A 325 0.75 -9.87 -12.23
N ALA A 326 0.52 -8.85 -13.06
CA ALA A 326 1.49 -7.77 -13.26
C ALA A 326 1.67 -6.87 -12.01
N PRO A 327 2.82 -6.18 -11.88
CA PRO A 327 3.08 -5.25 -10.78
C PRO A 327 1.96 -4.21 -10.62
N ARG A 328 1.63 -3.87 -9.37
CA ARG A 328 0.52 -2.96 -9.03
C ARG A 328 0.64 -1.61 -9.76
N ALA A 329 1.80 -0.98 -9.71
CA ALA A 329 2.05 0.30 -10.37
C ALA A 329 1.72 0.25 -11.88
N THR A 330 2.20 -0.79 -12.57
CA THR A 330 1.94 -0.98 -14.01
C THR A 330 0.47 -1.25 -14.31
N ARG A 331 -0.20 -2.06 -13.48
CA ARG A 331 -1.64 -2.33 -13.63
C ARG A 331 -2.46 -1.05 -13.50
N LEU A 332 -2.15 -0.24 -12.49
CA LEU A 332 -2.87 1.00 -12.21
C LEU A 332 -2.64 2.04 -13.31
N GLU A 333 -1.39 2.27 -13.69
CA GLU A 333 -1.04 3.22 -14.76
C GLU A 333 -1.73 2.88 -16.08
N LYS A 334 -1.67 1.61 -16.50
CA LYS A 334 -2.33 1.17 -17.74
C LYS A 334 -3.84 1.34 -17.68
N PHE A 335 -4.46 0.98 -16.56
CA PHE A 335 -5.91 1.06 -16.44
C PHE A 335 -6.40 2.51 -16.34
N GLN A 336 -5.66 3.39 -15.66
CA GLN A 336 -5.94 4.83 -15.66
C GLN A 336 -5.95 5.41 -17.08
N ARG A 337 -5.00 5.00 -17.95
CA ARG A 337 -5.02 5.40 -19.37
C ARG A 337 -6.28 4.92 -20.10
N VAL A 338 -6.71 3.67 -19.85
CA VAL A 338 -7.96 3.13 -20.43
C VAL A 338 -9.16 3.97 -19.99
N LEU A 339 -9.29 4.26 -18.69
CA LEU A 339 -10.39 5.08 -18.16
C LEU A 339 -10.37 6.49 -18.77
N SER A 340 -9.18 7.10 -18.94
CA SER A 340 -9.07 8.42 -19.56
C SER A 340 -9.55 8.42 -21.01
N VAL A 341 -9.20 7.39 -21.79
CA VAL A 341 -9.69 7.24 -23.18
C VAL A 341 -11.21 7.04 -23.22
N LEU A 342 -11.77 6.20 -22.34
CA LEU A 342 -13.22 6.01 -22.26
C LEU A 342 -13.94 7.31 -21.88
N SER A 343 -13.43 8.03 -20.89
CA SER A 343 -13.97 9.31 -20.46
C SER A 343 -13.98 10.35 -21.59
N GLN A 344 -12.87 10.50 -22.30
CA GLN A 344 -12.77 11.41 -23.46
C GLN A 344 -13.70 11.01 -24.60
N ARG A 345 -13.91 9.71 -24.84
CA ARG A 345 -14.86 9.25 -25.87
C ARG A 345 -16.31 9.56 -25.50
N LEU A 346 -16.67 9.46 -24.23
CA LEU A 346 -18.02 9.77 -23.76
C LEU A 346 -18.30 11.28 -23.75
N GLU A 347 -17.36 12.07 -23.26
CA GLU A 347 -17.46 13.53 -23.18
C GLU A 347 -16.10 14.18 -23.57
N PRO A 348 -15.90 14.51 -24.86
CA PRO A 348 -14.67 15.14 -25.35
C PRO A 348 -14.42 16.51 -24.73
N ASP A 349 -13.14 16.85 -24.53
CA ASP A 349 -12.71 18.22 -24.23
C ASP A 349 -13.02 19.13 -25.43
N HIS A 350 -13.63 20.28 -25.18
CA HIS A 350 -13.91 21.31 -26.20
C HIS A 350 -12.74 22.27 -26.34
#